data_AF-A0A4T0UXY3-F1
#
_entry.id   AF-A0A4T0UXY3-F1
#
_cell.length_a   1.000
_cell.length_b   1.000
_cell.length_c   1.000
_cell.angle_alpha   90.00
_cell.angle_beta   90.00
_cell.angle_gamma   90.00
#
_symmetry.space_group_name_H-M   'P 1'
#
loop_
_entity.id
_entity.type
_entity.pdbx_description
1 polymer ?
#
loop_
_entity_poly.entity_id
_entity_poly.type
_entity_poly.pdbx_seq_one_letter_code
_entity_poly.pdbx_strand_id
1 'polypeptide(L)'
;MSRVARIARGRALLAQLVWTAVVVVAAVLALGALLVAIGANPDNTLVRLVLDLANAADLGVFSRTNGIRQFGGENADVKNALFNWGLGAIAYLVVGRVLARLISPGKS
;
A
#
# COMPACT_ATOMS: atom_id res chain seq x y z
N MET A 1 -25.10 26.45 -12.06
CA MET A 1 -23.76 25.97 -11.63
C MET A 1 -22.81 26.05 -12.82
N SER A 2 -21.68 26.75 -12.73
CA SER A 2 -20.75 26.94 -13.86
C SER A 2 -20.05 25.62 -14.26
N ARG A 3 -19.76 25.43 -15.55
CA ARG A 3 -19.06 24.23 -16.06
C ARG A 3 -17.73 23.99 -15.33
N VAL A 4 -17.03 25.07 -14.98
CA VAL A 4 -15.78 25.08 -14.21
C VAL A 4 -15.96 24.44 -12.82
N ALA A 5 -17.01 24.80 -12.09
CA ALA A 5 -17.29 24.23 -10.77
C ALA A 5 -17.60 22.72 -10.83
N ARG A 6 -18.26 22.26 -11.90
CA ARG A 6 -18.55 20.83 -12.09
C ARG A 6 -17.28 20.02 -12.37
N ILE A 7 -16.40 20.54 -13.23
CA ILE A 7 -15.12 19.90 -13.55
C ILE A 7 -14.23 19.84 -12.30
N ALA A 8 -14.15 20.93 -11.53
CA ALA A 8 -13.36 20.98 -10.30
C ALA A 8 -13.86 19.95 -9.26
N ARG A 9 -15.19 19.80 -9.11
CA ARG A 9 -15.77 18.77 -8.22
C ARG A 9 -15.44 17.36 -8.70
N GLY A 10 -15.57 17.09 -10.00
CA GLY A 10 -15.23 15.78 -10.57
C GLY A 10 -13.75 15.41 -10.34
N ARG A 11 -12.84 16.35 -10.57
CA ARG A 11 -11.40 16.16 -10.29
C ARG A 11 -11.11 15.91 -8.81
N ALA A 12 -11.79 16.63 -7.91
CA ALA A 12 -11.64 16.43 -6.48
C ALA A 12 -12.13 15.05 -6.03
N LEU A 13 -13.27 14.59 -6.53
CA LEU A 13 -13.79 13.24 -6.26
C LEU A 13 -12.84 12.16 -6.79
N LEU A 14 -12.35 12.31 -8.02
CA LEU A 14 -11.40 11.37 -8.60
C LEU A 14 -10.09 11.31 -7.79
N ALA A 15 -9.54 12.47 -7.41
CA ALA A 15 -8.34 12.54 -6.58
C ALA A 15 -8.56 11.84 -5.22
N GLN A 16 -9.73 12.02 -4.61
CA GLN A 16 -10.09 11.36 -3.35
C GLN A 16 -10.20 9.84 -3.53
N LEU A 17 -10.86 9.36 -4.58
CA LEU A 17 -10.98 7.92 -4.84
C LEU A 17 -9.62 7.27 -5.08
N VAL A 18 -8.77 7.89 -5.90
CA VAL A 18 -7.39 7.43 -6.14
C VAL A 18 -6.59 7.41 -4.84
N TRP A 19 -6.69 8.47 -4.05
CA TRP A 19 -6.01 8.54 -2.75
C TRP A 19 -6.49 7.43 -1.80
N THR A 20 -7.80 7.26 -1.64
CA THR A 20 -8.38 6.21 -0.80
C THR A 20 -7.95 4.82 -1.23
N ALA A 21 -7.97 4.53 -2.54
CA ALA A 21 -7.52 3.24 -3.06
C ALA A 21 -6.05 2.98 -2.72
N VAL A 22 -5.18 3.99 -2.89
CA VAL A 22 -3.76 3.86 -2.54
C VAL A 22 -3.55 3.66 -1.04
N VAL A 23 -4.27 4.39 -0.18
CA VAL A 23 -4.18 4.21 1.27
C VAL A 23 -4.60 2.79 1.67
N VAL A 24 -5.65 2.24 1.06
CA VAL A 24 -6.08 0.86 1.31
C VAL A 24 -4.98 -0.14 0.95
N VAL A 25 -4.33 0.02 -0.22
CA VAL A 25 -3.22 -0.85 -0.62
C VAL A 25 -2.03 -0.73 0.35
N ALA A 26 -1.66 0.50 0.73
CA ALA A 26 -0.59 0.71 1.70
C ALA A 26 -0.92 0.09 3.08
N ALA A 27 -2.17 0.20 3.52
CA ALA A 27 -2.63 -0.41 4.77
C ALA A 27 -2.55 -1.94 4.71
N VAL A 28 -2.93 -2.56 3.59
CA VAL A 28 -2.80 -4.02 3.38
C VAL A 28 -1.35 -4.46 3.49
N LEU A 29 -0.40 -3.77 2.84
CA LEU A 29 1.02 -4.09 2.94
C LEU A 29 1.55 -3.95 4.39
N ALA A 30 1.18 -2.88 5.08
CA ALA A 30 1.58 -2.65 6.47
C ALA A 30 0.99 -3.71 7.43
N LEU A 31 -0.28 -4.07 7.24
CA LEU A 31 -0.92 -5.15 8.01
C LEU A 31 -0.28 -6.50 7.72
N GLY A 32 0.00 -6.82 6.45
CA GLY A 32 0.72 -8.04 6.08
C GLY A 32 2.08 -8.13 6.78
N ALA A 33 2.83 -7.02 6.78
CA ALA A 33 4.12 -6.95 7.45
C ALA A 33 4.01 -7.18 8.96
N LEU A 34 3.01 -6.56 9.60
CA LEU A 34 2.72 -6.75 11.03
C LEU A 34 2.33 -8.19 11.34
N LEU A 35 1.45 -8.81 10.54
CA LEU A 35 1.01 -10.19 10.72
C LEU A 35 2.16 -11.19 10.64
N VAL A 36 3.09 -11.00 9.69
CA VAL A 36 4.31 -11.80 9.62
C VAL A 36 5.17 -11.57 10.86
N ALA A 37 5.35 -10.33 11.29
CA ALA A 37 6.20 -9.99 12.43
C ALA A 37 5.71 -10.57 13.76
N ILE A 38 4.40 -10.63 13.98
CA ILE A 38 3.82 -11.23 15.19
C ILE A 38 3.60 -12.74 15.08
N GLY A 39 3.92 -13.36 13.94
CA GLY A 39 3.69 -14.79 13.72
C GLY A 39 2.21 -15.17 13.73
N ALA A 40 1.35 -14.33 13.14
CA ALA A 40 -0.09 -14.60 13.09
C ALA A 40 -0.40 -15.92 12.38
N ASN A 41 -1.41 -16.65 12.86
CA ASN A 41 -1.79 -17.96 12.34
C ASN A 41 -2.27 -17.86 10.86
N PRO A 42 -1.53 -18.43 9.88
CA PRO A 42 -1.89 -18.33 8.47
C PRO A 42 -3.11 -19.19 8.08
N ASP A 43 -3.55 -20.11 8.93
CA ASP A 43 -4.78 -20.89 8.69
C ASP A 43 -6.04 -20.09 9.01
N ASN A 44 -5.91 -18.94 9.69
CA ASN A 44 -7.02 -18.02 9.88
C ASN A 44 -7.36 -17.34 8.55
N THR A 45 -8.63 -17.45 8.13
CA THR A 45 -9.12 -16.91 6.87
C THR A 45 -8.81 -15.41 6.68
N LEU A 46 -8.90 -14.60 7.73
CA LEU A 46 -8.62 -13.16 7.63
C LEU A 46 -7.12 -12.88 7.52
N VAL A 47 -6.29 -13.58 8.30
CA VAL A 47 -4.83 -13.47 8.22
C VAL A 47 -4.38 -13.84 6.81
N ARG A 48 -4.85 -14.98 6.30
CA ARG A 48 -4.54 -15.45 4.96
C ARG A 48 -4.96 -14.45 3.88
N LEU A 49 -6.19 -13.92 3.98
CA LEU A 49 -6.68 -12.92 3.04
C LEU A 49 -5.76 -11.68 3.00
N VAL A 50 -5.34 -11.16 4.16
CA VAL A 50 -4.45 -10.00 4.20
C VAL A 50 -3.08 -10.32 3.61
N LEU A 51 -2.52 -11.49 3.92
CA LEU A 51 -1.23 -11.91 3.36
C LEU A 51 -1.30 -12.09 1.84
N ASP A 52 -2.37 -12.68 1.32
CA ASP A 52 -2.58 -12.87 -0.12
C ASP A 52 -2.74 -11.51 -0.84
N LEU A 53 -3.50 -10.58 -0.25
CA LEU A 53 -3.62 -9.22 -0.78
C LEU A 53 -2.29 -8.45 -0.71
N ALA A 54 -1.48 -8.64 0.34
CA ALA A 54 -0.16 -8.03 0.46
C ALA A 54 0.81 -8.57 -0.60
N ASN A 55 0.83 -9.88 -0.83
CA ASN A 55 1.60 -10.50 -1.91
C ASN A 55 1.17 -9.96 -3.29
N ALA A 56 -0.13 -9.75 -3.52
CA ALA A 56 -0.62 -9.16 -4.77
C ALA A 56 -0.23 -7.68 -4.91
N ALA A 57 -0.24 -6.94 -3.80
CA ALA A 57 0.04 -5.51 -3.76
C ALA A 57 1.53 -5.17 -3.88
N ASP A 58 2.44 -6.09 -3.56
CA ASP A 58 3.88 -5.85 -3.56
C ASP A 58 4.49 -5.75 -4.97
N LEU A 59 3.73 -6.18 -5.99
CA LEU A 59 4.07 -6.12 -7.42
C LEU A 59 5.40 -6.81 -7.77
N GLY A 60 5.88 -7.74 -6.93
CA GLY A 60 7.19 -8.38 -7.05
C GLY A 60 8.36 -7.49 -6.61
N VAL A 61 8.30 -6.18 -6.85
CA VAL A 61 9.36 -5.22 -6.47
C VAL A 61 9.53 -5.18 -4.95
N PHE A 62 8.43 -5.19 -4.21
CA PHE A 62 8.44 -5.15 -2.74
C PHE A 62 8.22 -6.54 -2.13
N SER A 63 8.52 -7.61 -2.87
CA SER A 63 8.32 -8.97 -2.38
C SER A 63 9.07 -9.25 -1.07
N ARG A 64 8.42 -9.93 -0.13
CA ARG A 64 9.09 -10.41 1.10
C ARG A 64 10.02 -11.61 0.88
N THR A 65 10.02 -12.22 -0.31
CA THR A 65 10.86 -13.39 -0.63
C THR A 65 11.95 -13.09 -1.65
N ASN A 66 11.80 -12.03 -2.45
CA ASN A 66 12.79 -11.60 -3.44
C ASN A 66 12.64 -10.11 -3.81
N GLY A 67 12.48 -9.25 -2.81
CA GLY A 67 12.28 -7.81 -3.01
C GLY A 67 13.58 -7.02 -3.06
N ILE A 68 13.45 -5.69 -2.91
CA ILE A 68 14.56 -4.73 -2.86
C ILE A 68 15.66 -5.16 -1.89
N ARG A 69 15.30 -5.76 -0.75
CA ARG A 69 16.24 -6.27 0.24
C ARG A 69 15.92 -7.71 0.62
N GLN A 70 16.96 -8.55 0.61
CA GLN A 70 16.91 -9.91 1.14
C GLN A 70 17.86 -10.06 2.32
N PHE A 71 17.30 -10.18 3.52
CA PHE A 71 17.98 -10.55 4.74
C PHE A 71 18.07 -12.07 4.83
N GLY A 72 19.19 -12.55 5.37
CA GLY A 72 19.39 -13.95 5.76
C GLY A 72 19.55 -14.09 7.27
N GLY A 73 19.74 -15.33 7.72
CA GLY A 73 19.94 -15.67 9.12
C GLY A 73 18.65 -15.62 9.95
N GLU A 74 18.80 -15.44 11.26
CA GLU A 74 17.67 -15.50 12.18
C GLU A 74 16.63 -14.41 11.89
N ASN A 75 15.36 -14.81 11.90
CA ASN A 75 14.20 -13.96 11.63
C ASN A 75 14.26 -13.26 10.25
N ALA A 76 14.92 -13.87 9.26
CA ALA A 76 15.00 -13.36 7.90
C ALA A 76 13.62 -13.01 7.32
N ASP A 77 12.65 -13.91 7.43
CA ASP A 77 11.30 -13.71 6.88
C ASP A 77 10.58 -12.50 7.48
N VAL A 78 10.73 -12.29 8.81
CA VAL A 78 10.17 -11.13 9.50
C VAL A 78 10.85 -9.85 9.05
N LYS A 79 12.19 -9.84 8.98
CA LYS A 79 12.97 -8.68 8.51
C LYS A 79 12.62 -8.33 7.07
N ASN A 80 12.49 -9.33 6.20
CA ASN A 80 12.13 -9.15 4.79
C ASN A 80 10.72 -8.59 4.65
N ALA A 81 9.74 -9.13 5.37
CA ALA A 81 8.36 -8.63 5.33
C ALA A 81 8.27 -7.19 5.86
N LEU A 82 8.84 -6.92 7.04
CA LEU A 82 8.86 -5.58 7.63
C LEU A 82 9.52 -4.55 6.71
N PHE A 83 10.66 -4.89 6.12
CA PHE A 83 11.39 -3.95 5.28
C PHE A 83 10.71 -3.77 3.91
N ASN A 84 10.48 -4.85 3.16
CA ASN A 84 10.02 -4.72 1.78
C ASN A 84 8.57 -4.26 1.71
N TRP A 85 7.66 -4.89 2.45
CA TRP A 85 6.25 -4.45 2.45
C TRP A 85 6.06 -3.12 3.18
N GLY A 86 6.83 -2.84 4.24
CA GLY A 86 6.84 -1.52 4.88
C GLY A 86 7.29 -0.41 3.92
N LEU A 87 8.38 -0.64 3.17
CA LEU A 87 8.85 0.29 2.14
C LEU A 87 7.84 0.41 1.00
N GLY A 88 7.21 -0.68 0.58
CA GLY A 88 6.13 -0.67 -0.41
C GLY A 88 4.97 0.20 0.03
N ALA A 89 4.50 0.08 1.28
CA ALA A 89 3.44 0.91 1.83
C ALA A 89 3.80 2.41 1.76
N ILE A 90 5.03 2.78 2.13
CA ILE A 90 5.52 4.16 2.01
C ILE A 90 5.54 4.61 0.55
N ALA A 91 6.04 3.78 -0.37
CA ALA A 91 6.11 4.09 -1.80
C ALA A 91 4.72 4.35 -2.39
N TYR A 92 3.73 3.50 -2.07
CA TYR A 92 2.34 3.72 -2.45
C TYR A 92 1.84 5.07 -1.94
N LEU A 93 2.01 5.38 -0.65
CA LEU A 93 1.55 6.65 -0.08
C LEU A 93 2.19 7.87 -0.74
N VAL A 94 3.51 7.84 -0.99
CA VAL A 94 4.22 8.94 -1.64
C VAL A 94 3.73 9.14 -3.07
N VAL A 95 3.71 8.07 -3.88
CA VAL A 95 3.28 8.14 -5.28
C VAL A 95 1.82 8.54 -5.39
N GLY A 96 0.93 7.92 -4.61
CA GLY A 96 -0.50 8.26 -4.62
C GLY A 96 -0.77 9.69 -4.17
N ARG A 97 -0.01 10.22 -3.21
CA ARG A 97 -0.16 11.61 -2.77
C ARG A 97 0.21 12.57 -3.89
N VAL A 98 1.29 12.28 -4.62
CA VAL A 98 1.71 13.06 -5.79
C VAL A 98 0.64 12.98 -6.89
N LEU A 99 0.17 11.78 -7.24
CA LEU A 99 -0.89 11.58 -8.23
C LEU A 99 -2.17 12.33 -7.88
N ALA A 100 -2.64 12.25 -6.62
CA ALA A 100 -3.84 12.97 -6.17
C ALA A 100 -3.69 14.49 -6.29
N ARG A 101 -2.49 15.04 -6.00
CA ARG A 101 -2.18 16.47 -6.20
C ARG A 101 -2.23 16.86 -7.67
N LEU A 102 -1.69 16.03 -8.56
CA LEU A 102 -1.73 16.29 -10.00
C LEU A 102 -3.17 16.24 -10.54
N ILE A 103 -3.99 15.31 -10.04
CA ILE A 103 -5.41 15.21 -10.42
C ILE A 103 -6.18 16.44 -9.95
N SER A 104 -5.97 16.92 -8.72
CA SER A 104 -6.68 18.09 -8.16
C SER A 104 -5.72 19.05 -7.44
N PRO A 105 -5.03 19.94 -8.19
CA PRO A 105 -3.97 20.80 -7.65
C PRO A 105 -4.47 21.92 -6.73
N GLY A 106 -5.79 22.18 -6.66
CA GLY A 106 -6.37 23.33 -5.97
C GLY A 106 -6.76 23.13 -4.50
N LYS A 107 -6.35 22.05 -3.83
CA LYS A 107 -6.68 21.81 -2.42
C LYS A 107 -5.49 21.22 -1.66
N SER A 108 -4.81 22.05 -0.87
CA SER A 108 -4.21 21.62 0.39
C SER A 108 -4.97 22.28 1.53
#